data_AF-Q55892-F1
#
_entry.id   AF-Q55892-F1
#
_cell.length_a   1.000
_cell.length_b   1.000
_cell.length_c   1.000
_cell.angle_alpha   90.00
_cell.angle_beta   90.00
_cell.angle_gamma   90.00
#
_symmetry.space_group_name_H-M   'P 1'
#
loop_
_entity.id
_entity.type
_entity.pdbx_description
1 polymer ?
#
loop_
_entity_poly.entity_id
_entity_poly.type
_entity_poly.pdbx_seq_one_letter_code
_entity_poly.pdbx_strand_id
1 'polypeptide(L)'
;MTRIPDIKYKEVGRIYGVRSWIEYGFEQCKSELGWADFRVTHCEEIQKWWELVMCAYCMICFYDENFNPTLNSTSKYYQKHEKWDKEEG
;
A
#
# COMPACT_ATOMS: atom_id res chain seq x y z
N MET A 1 -25.04 4.93 0.41
CA MET A 1 -25.90 4.08 1.27
C MET A 1 -25.41 2.64 1.18
N THR A 2 -25.22 1.96 2.31
CA THR A 2 -24.77 0.55 2.37
C THR A 2 -25.96 -0.40 2.22
N ARG A 3 -25.74 -1.58 1.61
CA ARG A 3 -26.76 -2.65 1.50
C ARG A 3 -26.73 -3.66 2.66
N ILE A 4 -25.97 -3.35 3.71
CA ILE A 4 -25.74 -4.26 4.84
C ILE A 4 -26.88 -4.07 5.85
N PRO A 5 -27.67 -5.12 6.17
CA PRO A 5 -28.73 -5.01 7.17
C PRO A 5 -28.16 -4.76 8.57
N ASP A 6 -28.90 -4.04 9.41
CA ASP A 6 -28.64 -3.82 10.84
C ASP A 6 -27.29 -3.14 11.21
N ILE A 7 -26.61 -2.50 10.26
CA ILE A 7 -25.34 -1.81 10.53
C ILE A 7 -25.54 -0.44 11.19
N LYS A 8 -24.80 -0.17 12.27
CA LYS A 8 -24.82 1.14 12.93
C LYS A 8 -24.05 2.17 12.09
N TYR A 9 -24.50 3.43 12.10
CA TYR A 9 -23.84 4.52 11.36
C TYR A 9 -22.34 4.68 11.68
N LYS A 10 -21.95 4.53 12.95
CA LYS A 10 -20.52 4.60 13.36
C LYS A 10 -19.69 3.51 12.69
N GLU A 11 -20.27 2.34 12.48
CA GLU A 11 -19.60 1.20 11.89
C GLU A 11 -19.46 1.35 10.37
N VAL A 12 -20.44 1.97 9.72
CA VAL A 12 -20.33 2.40 8.31
C VAL A 12 -19.14 3.33 8.13
N GLY A 13 -18.96 4.31 9.02
CA GLY A 13 -17.81 5.22 8.98
C GLY A 13 -16.47 4.48 9.14
N ARG A 14 -16.38 3.55 10.09
CA ARG A 14 -15.19 2.71 10.30
C ARG A 14 -14.83 1.89 9.05
N ILE A 15 -15.82 1.23 8.43
CA ILE A 15 -15.61 0.43 7.22
C ILE A 15 -15.19 1.33 6.04
N TYR A 16 -15.83 2.49 5.90
CA TYR A 16 -15.51 3.41 4.82
C TYR A 16 -14.11 4.03 4.97
N GLY A 17 -13.58 4.11 6.20
CA GLY A 17 -12.19 4.53 6.46
C GLY A 17 -11.13 3.63 5.81
N VAL A 18 -11.46 2.36 5.52
CA VAL A 18 -10.57 1.45 4.78
C VAL A 18 -10.27 1.98 3.37
N ARG A 19 -11.16 2.77 2.78
CA ARG A 19 -10.95 3.39 1.46
C ARG A 19 -9.70 4.27 1.42
N SER A 20 -9.39 5.00 2.49
CA SER A 20 -8.21 5.87 2.52
C SER A 20 -6.90 5.07 2.39
N TRP A 21 -6.87 3.83 2.87
CA TRP A 21 -5.72 2.93 2.70
C TRP A 21 -5.52 2.50 1.24
N ILE A 22 -6.60 2.43 0.45
CA ILE A 22 -6.52 2.16 -0.99
C ILE A 22 -5.85 3.34 -1.70
N GLU A 23 -6.21 4.57 -1.34
CA GLU A 23 -5.60 5.78 -1.90
C GLU A 23 -4.11 5.86 -1.57
N TYR A 24 -3.74 5.56 -0.31
CA TYR A 24 -2.36 5.44 0.10
C TYR A 24 -1.59 4.35 -0.67
N GLY A 25 -2.18 3.17 -0.84
CA GLY A 25 -1.57 2.08 -1.62
C GLY A 25 -1.29 2.47 -3.07
N PHE A 26 -2.22 3.17 -3.73
CA PHE A 26 -2.02 3.67 -5.09
C PHE A 26 -0.95 4.76 -5.17
N GLU A 27 -0.77 5.56 -4.12
CA GLU A 27 0.33 6.51 -4.04
C GLU A 27 1.68 5.80 -4.04
N GLN A 28 1.83 4.75 -3.22
CA GLN A 28 3.03 3.92 -3.19
C GLN A 28 3.31 3.21 -4.53
N CYS A 29 2.28 2.70 -5.19
CA CYS A 29 2.44 2.10 -6.52
C CYS A 29 2.94 3.11 -7.56
N LYS A 30 2.51 4.37 -7.46
CA LYS A 30 2.95 5.46 -8.35
C LYS A 30 4.38 5.90 -8.08
N SER A 31 4.74 6.16 -6.81
CA SER A 31 6.04 6.73 -6.45
C SER A 31 7.14 5.68 -6.31
N GLU A 32 6.91 4.61 -5.55
CA GLU A 32 7.95 3.65 -5.14
C GLU A 32 8.10 2.50 -6.14
N LEU A 33 6.98 1.93 -6.62
CA LEU A 33 7.00 0.82 -7.58
C LEU A 33 7.18 1.30 -9.03
N GLY A 34 7.21 2.61 -9.26
CA GLY A 34 7.52 3.20 -10.56
C GLY A 34 6.41 3.03 -11.60
N TRP A 35 5.14 2.95 -11.20
CA TRP A 35 4.04 3.03 -12.17
C TRP A 35 4.06 4.35 -12.95
N ALA A 36 4.46 5.45 -12.31
CA ALA A 36 4.57 6.76 -12.97
C ALA A 36 5.80 6.89 -13.89
N ASP A 37 6.73 5.93 -13.86
CA ASP A 37 7.88 5.95 -14.76
C ASP A 37 7.42 5.63 -16.18
N PHE A 38 7.59 6.58 -17.11
CA PHE A 38 7.23 6.41 -18.52
C PHE A 38 8.17 5.44 -19.24
N ARG A 39 8.02 4.13 -18.99
CA ARG A 39 8.83 3.08 -19.61
C ARG A 39 8.24 2.48 -20.88
N VAL A 40 6.90 2.50 -21.01
CA VAL A 40 6.17 1.83 -22.09
C VAL A 40 5.12 2.75 -22.71
N THR A 41 4.91 2.65 -24.02
CA THR A 41 3.98 3.50 -24.79
C THR A 41 2.85 2.73 -25.47
N HIS A 42 3.00 1.42 -25.68
CA HIS A 42 1.94 0.59 -26.25
C HIS A 42 0.92 0.18 -25.18
N CYS A 43 -0.38 0.24 -25.51
CA CYS A 43 -1.46 -0.09 -24.58
C CYS A 43 -1.35 -1.50 -23.97
N GLU A 44 -0.97 -2.51 -24.75
CA GLU A 44 -0.81 -3.88 -24.25
C GLU A 44 0.34 -4.01 -23.24
N GLU A 45 1.43 -3.27 -23.47
CA GLU A 45 2.59 -3.26 -22.58
C GLU A 45 2.27 -2.50 -21.29
N ILE A 46 1.47 -1.43 -21.37
CA ILE A 46 0.98 -0.68 -20.20
C ILE A 46 0.13 -1.58 -19.30
N GLN A 47 -0.75 -2.41 -19.88
CA GLN A 47 -1.56 -3.36 -19.11
C GLN A 47 -0.69 -4.40 -18.41
N LYS A 48 0.27 -5.01 -19.12
CA LYS A 48 1.21 -5.97 -18.54
C LYS A 48 2.08 -5.34 -17.45
N TRP A 49 2.52 -4.10 -17.65
CA TRP A 49 3.28 -3.35 -16.65
C TRP A 49 2.45 -3.12 -15.38
N TRP A 50 1.19 -2.72 -15.54
CA TRP A 50 0.27 -2.56 -14.40
C TRP A 50 0.06 -3.86 -13.62
N GLU A 51 -0.14 -4.98 -14.33
CA GLU A 51 -0.28 -6.30 -13.70
C GLU A 51 0.96 -6.67 -12.88
N LEU A 52 2.16 -6.43 -13.41
CA LEU A 52 3.43 -6.68 -12.70
C LEU A 52 3.55 -5.81 -11.44
N VAL A 53 3.24 -4.52 -11.53
CA VAL A 53 3.26 -3.60 -10.38
C VAL A 53 2.28 -4.07 -9.30
N MET A 54 1.07 -4.48 -9.68
CA MET A 54 0.07 -4.99 -8.73
C MET A 54 0.47 -6.33 -8.11
N CYS A 55 1.11 -7.22 -8.87
CA CYS A 55 1.69 -8.46 -8.33
C CYS A 55 2.80 -8.18 -7.31
N ALA A 56 3.71 -7.25 -7.61
CA ALA A 56 4.76 -6.83 -6.68
C ALA A 56 4.18 -6.21 -5.40
N TYR A 57 3.20 -5.31 -5.54
CA TYR A 57 2.49 -4.71 -4.41
C TYR A 57 1.81 -5.78 -3.54
N CYS A 58 1.14 -6.76 -4.15
CA CYS A 58 0.48 -7.85 -3.43
C CYS A 58 1.48 -8.69 -2.62
N MET A 59 2.66 -9.01 -3.20
CA MET A 59 3.73 -9.70 -2.47
C MET A 59 4.23 -8.89 -1.26
N ILE A 60 4.39 -7.58 -1.40
CA ILE A 60 4.78 -6.68 -0.30
C ILE A 60 3.72 -6.69 0.81
N CYS A 61 2.44 -6.60 0.46
CA CYS A 61 1.35 -6.67 1.44
C CYS A 61 1.33 -7.99 2.22
N PHE A 62 1.64 -9.12 1.58
CA PHE A 62 1.75 -10.41 2.27
C PHE A 62 3.02 -10.58 3.10
N TYR A 63 4.06 -9.81 2.79
CA TYR A 63 5.29 -9.80 3.58
C TYR A 63 5.18 -8.92 4.84
N ASP A 64 4.18 -8.04 4.90
CA ASP A 64 3.96 -7.21 6.08
C ASP A 64 3.58 -8.06 7.31
N GLU A 65 4.26 -7.78 8.44
CA GLU A 65 4.12 -8.51 9.70
C GLU A 65 2.68 -8.51 10.24
N ASN A 66 1.89 -7.47 9.91
CA ASN A 66 0.48 -7.39 10.29
C ASN A 66 -0.38 -8.46 9.59
N PHE A 67 0.03 -8.92 8.41
CA PHE A 67 -0.70 -9.92 7.62
C PHE A 67 -0.07 -11.31 7.72
N ASN A 68 1.21 -11.42 8.07
CA ASN A 68 1.88 -12.71 8.24
C ASN A 68 2.63 -12.79 9.59
N PRO A 69 1.95 -13.25 10.66
CA PRO A 69 2.53 -13.31 12.01
C PRO A 69 3.62 -14.37 12.17
N THR A 70 3.88 -15.19 11.14
CA THR A 70 4.95 -16.20 11.16
C THR A 70 6.30 -15.65 10.65
N LEU A 71 6.31 -14.45 10.08
CA LEU A 71 7.54 -13.78 9.68
C LEU A 71 8.29 -13.29 10.92
N ASN A 72 9.60 -13.54 10.96
CA ASN A 72 10.46 -12.94 11.97
C ASN A 72 10.45 -11.42 11.77
N SER A 73 10.31 -10.66 12.85
CA SER A 73 10.27 -9.19 12.76
C SER A 73 11.51 -8.70 12.02
N THR A 74 11.24 -7.95 10.95
CA THR A 74 12.26 -7.37 10.09
C THR A 74 13.10 -6.42 10.94
N SER A 75 14.42 -6.62 10.95
CA SER A 75 15.32 -5.75 11.71
C SER A 75 15.09 -4.29 11.31
N LYS A 76 14.57 -3.47 12.23
CA LYS A 76 14.30 -2.03 12.05
C LYS A 76 15.56 -1.18 11.84
N TYR A 77 16.71 -1.82 11.63
CA TYR A 77 17.99 -1.17 11.40
C TYR A 77 17.94 -0.19 10.21
N TYR A 78 17.26 -0.57 9.12
CA TYR A 78 17.14 0.27 7.91
C TYR A 78 16.08 1.37 8.01
N GLN A 79 15.20 1.32 9.03
CA GLN A 79 14.20 2.36 9.30
C GLN A 79 14.73 3.46 10.22
N LYS A 80 15.92 3.27 10.83
CA LYS A 80 16.59 4.31 11.62
C LYS A 80 17.25 5.31 10.68
N HIS A 81 16.73 6.53 10.67
CA HIS A 81 17.32 7.63 9.95
C HIS A 81 17.95 8.57 10.98
N GLU A 82 19.24 8.38 11.24
CA GLU A 82 19.96 9.12 12.30
C GLU A 82 19.85 10.65 12.18
N LYS A 83 19.63 11.16 10.96
CA LYS A 83 19.44 12.58 10.65
C LYS A 83 17.98 13.08 10.77
N TRP A 84 16.98 12.19 10.74
CA TRP A 84 15.56 12.54 10.85
C TRP A 84 14.99 12.20 12.23
N ASP A 85 15.55 11.20 12.91
CA ASP A 85 15.16 10.78 14.26
C ASP A 85 15.76 11.68 15.36
N LYS A 86 16.80 12.44 15.03
CA LYS A 86 17.27 13.55 15.86
C LYS A 86 16.50 14.78 15.39
N GLU A 87 15.62 15.31 16.24
CA GLU A 87 14.84 16.54 16.05
C GLU A 87 15.74 17.79 15.95
N GLU A 88 16.78 17.78 15.14
CA GLU A 88 17.56 18.97 14.78
C GLU A 88 16.98 19.56 13.49
N GLY A 89 15.80 20.16 13.64
CA GLY A 89 15.21 21.11 12.71
C GLY A 89 15.26 22.52 13.27
#